data_AF-A0A1M6YPH4-F1
#
_entry.id   AF-A0A1M6YPH4-F1
#
_cell.length_a   1.000
_cell.length_b   1.000
_cell.length_c   1.000
_cell.angle_alpha   90.00
_cell.angle_beta   90.00
_cell.angle_gamma   90.00
#
_symmetry.space_group_name_H-M   'P 1'
#
loop_
_entity.id
_entity.type
_entity.pdbx_description
1 polymer ?
#
loop_
_entity_poly.entity_id
_entity_poly.type
_entity_poly.pdbx_seq_one_letter_code
_entity_poly.pdbx_strand_id
1 'polypeptide(L)'
;MHTLRKKSFGKILALVMVFTLLCGIYTTIQVSAAARGAWAPNTAYAVNDTVTYSGSTYTCLQAHTSLVGWEPSNVPALWEKGGSGSTPPPTTPPATNGVTFYADINYGGTAITLGVGNYTLSQLNAKGIPNDWMSSLKVPDGWTVEVYQNDNFGGTKWTYTSSSSWVGTDVNDQMSSVKILNTAGSGNLVWSDEFNGNSLDSSNWVYDIGTNGNGWGNNELQYYTDRSQNVQVTDGNLVITARKESYGGMSYTSARIKTKDLRQFTYGKIEARIKLPSGETQGIWPAFWMLGSNIDSVGWPNCGEIDIMERVNFDTFANATVHWDSYGHASYGNMSGYIDFSQYHVYSIEWDSEYIRWFVDGIKYNEILIKNGTGNTEEFQKPFFLLFNLAVGGNWPGSPNGATTFPAKMYVDYVRVYR
;
A
#
# COMPACT_ATOMS: atom_id res chain seq x y z
N MET A 1 66.26 35.75 -45.23
CA MET A 1 65.60 35.11 -46.40
C MET A 1 64.36 34.37 -45.91
N HIS A 2 63.20 34.76 -46.46
CA HIS A 2 61.89 34.10 -46.46
C HIS A 2 61.14 33.70 -45.17
N THR A 3 60.30 34.65 -44.77
CA THR A 3 58.86 34.59 -44.45
C THR A 3 58.01 33.43 -45.01
N LEU A 4 56.94 33.11 -44.24
CA LEU A 4 55.57 32.65 -44.61
C LEU A 4 55.25 31.14 -44.71
N ARG A 5 54.36 30.69 -43.82
CA ARG A 5 53.20 29.81 -44.13
C ARG A 5 51.99 30.36 -43.38
N LYS A 6 51.23 31.31 -43.95
CA LYS A 6 50.02 31.15 -44.77
C LYS A 6 48.94 30.23 -44.18
N LYS A 7 47.89 30.90 -43.69
CA LYS A 7 46.50 30.45 -43.58
C LYS A 7 46.02 29.87 -44.92
N SER A 8 45.17 28.84 -44.86
CA SER A 8 44.32 28.40 -45.96
C SER A 8 42.86 28.45 -45.50
N PHE A 9 42.03 29.11 -46.31
CA PHE A 9 40.59 29.17 -46.21
C PHE A 9 40.02 28.88 -47.61
N GLY A 10 39.00 28.01 -47.66
CA GLY A 10 38.09 27.81 -48.80
C GLY A 10 38.44 26.64 -49.73
N LYS A 11 37.47 25.89 -50.29
CA LYS A 11 36.02 26.07 -50.37
C LYS A 11 35.41 24.85 -51.12
N ILE A 12 34.13 24.58 -50.87
CA ILE A 12 33.12 23.95 -51.78
C ILE A 12 33.17 22.41 -51.94
N LEU A 13 32.14 21.69 -51.48
CA LEU A 13 30.96 21.32 -52.27
C LEU A 13 29.88 20.66 -51.38
N ALA A 14 28.63 21.07 -51.58
CA ALA A 14 27.45 20.54 -50.90
C ALA A 14 27.03 19.19 -51.49
N LEU A 15 26.70 18.22 -50.62
CA LEU A 15 25.76 17.15 -50.93
C LEU A 15 24.88 16.91 -49.71
N VAL A 16 23.58 17.08 -49.92
CA VAL A 16 22.51 16.79 -48.97
C VAL A 16 22.41 15.28 -48.79
N MET A 17 22.67 14.77 -47.60
CA MET A 17 22.07 13.55 -47.08
C MET A 17 21.79 13.74 -45.60
N VAL A 18 20.51 13.96 -45.29
CA VAL A 18 19.96 13.87 -43.94
C VAL A 18 20.03 12.41 -43.53
N PHE A 19 20.86 12.08 -42.55
CA PHE A 19 20.72 10.86 -41.76
C PHE A 19 20.95 11.22 -40.29
N THR A 20 19.83 11.50 -39.62
CA THR A 20 19.70 11.46 -38.17
C THR A 20 20.00 10.03 -37.69
N LEU A 21 21.14 9.82 -37.06
CA LEU A 21 21.44 8.58 -36.35
C LEU A 21 20.73 8.62 -34.98
N LEU A 22 19.41 8.42 -35.00
CA LEU A 22 18.68 7.92 -33.85
C LEU A 22 19.08 6.43 -33.69
N CYS A 23 20.03 6.15 -32.80
CA CYS A 23 20.15 4.80 -32.25
C CYS A 23 18.97 4.60 -31.29
N GLY A 24 17.85 4.17 -31.87
CA GLY A 24 16.75 3.58 -31.12
C GLY A 24 17.22 2.30 -30.46
N ILE A 25 17.38 2.33 -29.15
CA ILE A 25 17.40 1.11 -28.35
C ILE A 25 15.95 0.63 -28.34
N TYR A 26 15.65 -0.38 -29.17
CA TYR A 26 14.43 -1.15 -29.07
C TYR A 26 14.48 -1.94 -27.76
N THR A 27 13.97 -1.37 -26.67
CA THR A 27 13.51 -2.18 -25.54
C THR A 27 12.19 -2.81 -25.96
N THR A 28 12.21 -4.10 -26.30
CA THR A 28 10.99 -4.89 -26.40
C THR A 28 10.37 -4.97 -25.01
N ILE A 29 9.42 -4.08 -24.74
CA ILE A 29 8.50 -4.21 -23.61
C ILE A 29 7.69 -5.47 -23.89
N GLN A 30 7.98 -6.56 -23.18
CA GLN A 30 7.03 -7.66 -23.05
C GLN A 30 5.91 -7.14 -22.15
N VAL A 31 4.87 -6.60 -22.78
CA VAL A 31 3.64 -6.22 -22.11
C VAL A 31 2.93 -7.53 -21.74
N SER A 32 2.68 -7.72 -20.45
CA SER A 32 1.94 -8.87 -19.93
C SER A 32 0.51 -8.87 -20.48
N ALA A 33 0.01 -10.06 -20.81
CA ALA A 33 -1.38 -10.31 -21.21
C ALA A 33 -2.39 -9.59 -20.29
N ALA A 34 -3.24 -8.73 -20.85
CA ALA A 34 -4.26 -8.02 -20.09
C ALA A 34 -5.67 -8.23 -20.68
N ALA A 35 -6.69 -8.22 -19.82
CA ALA A 35 -8.08 -8.12 -20.27
C ALA A 35 -8.39 -6.64 -20.58
N ARG A 36 -8.52 -6.32 -21.87
CA ARG A 36 -8.61 -4.95 -22.40
C ARG A 36 -10.05 -4.45 -22.58
N GLY A 37 -11.06 -5.27 -22.26
CA GLY A 37 -12.47 -4.91 -22.42
C GLY A 37 -12.91 -4.92 -23.89
N ALA A 38 -13.84 -4.07 -24.28
CA ALA A 38 -14.33 -4.03 -25.66
C ALA A 38 -13.23 -3.65 -26.66
N TRP A 39 -13.16 -4.35 -27.79
CA TRP A 39 -12.22 -4.01 -28.86
C TRP A 39 -12.49 -2.59 -29.39
N ALA A 40 -11.42 -1.84 -29.64
CA ALA A 40 -11.45 -0.49 -30.19
C ALA A 40 -10.43 -0.35 -31.33
N PRO A 41 -10.72 0.42 -32.39
CA PRO A 41 -9.76 0.74 -33.44
C PRO A 41 -8.68 1.70 -32.92
N ASN A 42 -7.55 1.78 -33.63
CA ASN A 42 -6.38 2.61 -33.31
C ASN A 42 -5.81 2.39 -31.91
N THR A 43 -6.02 1.20 -31.34
CA THR A 43 -5.60 0.83 -29.99
C THR A 43 -4.49 -0.19 -30.07
N ALA A 44 -3.41 0.04 -29.31
CA ALA A 44 -2.31 -0.91 -29.21
C ALA A 44 -2.71 -2.10 -28.32
N TYR A 45 -2.52 -3.30 -28.86
CA TYR A 45 -2.75 -4.58 -28.21
C TYR A 45 -1.48 -5.41 -28.20
N ALA A 46 -1.15 -5.99 -27.06
CA ALA A 46 -0.03 -6.90 -26.89
C ALA A 46 -0.46 -8.35 -27.20
N VAL A 47 0.50 -9.24 -27.43
CA VAL A 47 0.22 -10.68 -27.53
C VAL A 47 -0.42 -11.15 -26.21
N ASN A 48 -1.43 -12.00 -26.31
CA ASN A 48 -2.25 -12.54 -25.22
C ASN A 48 -3.21 -11.54 -24.55
N ASP A 49 -3.30 -10.29 -25.00
CA ASP A 49 -4.40 -9.41 -24.59
C ASP A 49 -5.75 -10.03 -24.98
N THR A 50 -6.74 -9.95 -24.09
CA THR A 50 -8.11 -10.39 -24.41
C THR A 50 -9.06 -9.21 -24.57
N VAL A 51 -9.89 -9.22 -25.61
CA VAL A 51 -10.90 -8.20 -25.92
C VAL A 51 -12.27 -8.84 -26.13
N THR A 52 -13.34 -8.08 -25.95
CA THR A 52 -14.69 -8.48 -26.33
C THR A 52 -15.13 -7.75 -27.60
N TYR A 53 -15.67 -8.49 -28.57
CA TYR A 53 -16.23 -7.92 -29.79
C TYR A 53 -17.44 -8.75 -30.24
N SER A 54 -18.57 -8.08 -30.52
CA SER A 54 -19.83 -8.74 -30.92
C SER A 54 -20.26 -9.89 -30.01
N GLY A 55 -20.10 -9.70 -28.69
CA GLY A 55 -20.51 -10.68 -27.67
C GLY A 55 -19.60 -11.92 -27.54
N SER A 56 -18.45 -11.94 -28.21
CA SER A 56 -17.45 -13.00 -28.08
C SER A 56 -16.13 -12.45 -27.56
N THR A 57 -15.37 -13.27 -26.85
CA THR A 57 -14.02 -12.94 -26.38
C THR A 57 -12.99 -13.41 -27.40
N TYR A 58 -12.00 -12.56 -27.65
CA TYR A 58 -10.89 -12.83 -28.55
C TYR A 58 -9.56 -12.57 -27.87
N THR A 59 -8.58 -13.43 -28.11
CA THR A 59 -7.20 -13.30 -27.62
C THR A 59 -6.29 -12.83 -28.75
N CYS A 60 -5.49 -11.80 -28.49
CA CYS A 60 -4.55 -11.22 -29.44
C CYS A 60 -3.36 -12.17 -29.65
N LEU A 61 -3.11 -12.58 -30.90
CA LEU A 61 -2.05 -13.53 -31.24
C LEU A 61 -0.72 -12.84 -31.59
N GLN A 62 -0.79 -11.61 -32.08
CA GLN A 62 0.36 -10.82 -32.53
C GLN A 62 0.19 -9.37 -32.05
N ALA A 63 1.20 -8.78 -31.42
CA ALA A 63 1.12 -7.40 -30.96
C ALA A 63 0.97 -6.44 -32.16
N HIS A 64 -0.01 -5.55 -32.10
CA HIS A 64 -0.32 -4.60 -33.17
C HIS A 64 -1.11 -3.39 -32.64
N THR A 65 -1.18 -2.33 -33.45
CA THR A 65 -2.19 -1.26 -33.25
C THR A 65 -3.35 -1.55 -34.20
N SER A 66 -4.56 -1.74 -33.65
CA SER A 66 -5.75 -2.08 -34.43
C SER A 66 -6.13 -0.97 -35.42
N LEU A 67 -6.76 -1.34 -36.54
CA LEU A 67 -7.32 -0.39 -37.52
C LEU A 67 -8.79 -0.70 -37.75
N VAL A 68 -9.53 0.27 -38.29
CA VAL A 68 -10.90 0.04 -38.76
C VAL A 68 -10.88 -0.99 -39.89
N GLY A 69 -11.73 -2.02 -39.80
CA GLY A 69 -11.72 -3.19 -40.69
C GLY A 69 -10.87 -4.36 -40.18
N TRP A 70 -10.17 -4.21 -39.04
CA TRP A 70 -9.40 -5.27 -38.38
C TRP A 70 -10.10 -5.77 -37.11
N GLU A 71 -11.42 -5.80 -37.14
CA GLU A 71 -12.20 -6.31 -36.02
C GLU A 71 -11.86 -7.79 -35.77
N PRO A 72 -11.90 -8.27 -34.51
CA PRO A 72 -11.38 -9.59 -34.16
C PRO A 72 -11.96 -10.78 -34.96
N SER A 73 -13.20 -10.67 -35.43
CA SER A 73 -13.83 -11.69 -36.29
C SER A 73 -13.32 -11.72 -37.73
N ASN A 74 -12.74 -10.61 -38.21
CA ASN A 74 -12.42 -10.37 -39.61
C ASN A 74 -10.94 -10.69 -39.94
N VAL A 75 -10.06 -10.69 -38.94
CA VAL A 75 -8.61 -10.89 -39.11
C VAL A 75 -8.08 -12.00 -38.17
N PRO A 76 -8.40 -13.28 -38.44
CA PRO A 76 -8.04 -14.41 -37.56
C PRO A 76 -6.53 -14.66 -37.44
N ALA A 77 -5.70 -14.03 -38.28
CA ALA A 77 -4.24 -14.06 -38.13
C ALA A 77 -3.76 -13.23 -36.92
N LEU A 78 -4.56 -12.29 -36.42
CA LEU A 78 -4.25 -11.43 -35.28
C LEU A 78 -5.05 -11.78 -34.02
N TRP A 79 -6.15 -12.53 -34.14
CA TRP A 79 -7.08 -12.83 -33.05
C TRP A 79 -7.58 -14.27 -33.07
N GLU A 80 -7.68 -14.88 -31.88
CA GLU A 80 -8.27 -16.21 -31.68
C GLU A 80 -9.54 -16.11 -30.82
N LYS A 81 -10.63 -16.77 -31.24
CA LYS A 81 -11.93 -16.71 -30.54
C LYS A 81 -12.04 -17.75 -29.42
N GLY A 82 -12.39 -17.33 -28.20
CA GLY A 82 -12.66 -18.23 -27.05
C GLY A 82 -14.05 -18.89 -27.09
N GLY A 83 -14.18 -20.12 -26.56
CA GLY A 83 -15.39 -20.98 -26.66
C GLY A 83 -16.52 -20.70 -25.64
N SER A 84 -17.74 -21.20 -25.93
CA SER A 84 -19.03 -20.90 -25.26
C SER A 84 -19.63 -22.04 -24.40
N GLY A 85 -20.35 -21.68 -23.31
CA GLY A 85 -21.31 -22.51 -22.51
C GLY A 85 -20.91 -22.67 -21.02
N SER A 86 -21.75 -22.54 -19.98
CA SER A 86 -23.21 -22.55 -19.80
C SER A 86 -23.62 -21.70 -18.57
N THR A 87 -24.89 -21.32 -18.47
CA THR A 87 -25.47 -20.42 -17.46
C THR A 87 -25.37 -20.97 -16.03
N PRO A 88 -24.73 -20.27 -15.08
CA PRO A 88 -24.85 -20.58 -13.65
C PRO A 88 -26.14 -19.97 -13.07
N PRO A 89 -26.68 -20.53 -11.97
CA PRO A 89 -27.83 -19.94 -11.24
C PRO A 89 -27.48 -18.50 -10.85
N PRO A 90 -28.45 -17.57 -10.68
CA PRO A 90 -28.21 -16.13 -10.67
C PRO A 90 -27.00 -15.79 -9.80
N THR A 91 -25.86 -15.56 -10.45
CA THR A 91 -24.62 -15.24 -9.77
C THR A 91 -24.75 -13.81 -9.33
N THR A 92 -24.67 -13.62 -8.02
CA THR A 92 -24.55 -12.35 -7.33
C THR A 92 -23.66 -11.41 -8.14
N PRO A 93 -24.06 -10.13 -8.36
CA PRO A 93 -23.27 -9.16 -9.10
C PRO A 93 -21.81 -9.15 -8.60
N PRO A 94 -20.81 -8.91 -9.48
CA PRO A 94 -19.41 -8.82 -9.08
C PRO A 94 -19.28 -7.84 -7.91
N ALA A 95 -18.55 -8.22 -6.86
CA ALA A 95 -18.31 -7.38 -5.70
C ALA A 95 -17.75 -6.02 -6.17
N THR A 96 -18.60 -5.01 -6.11
CA THR A 96 -18.19 -3.61 -6.21
C THR A 96 -17.28 -3.35 -5.02
N ASN A 97 -16.05 -2.88 -5.27
CA ASN A 97 -15.09 -2.50 -4.22
C ASN A 97 -15.59 -1.25 -3.46
N GLY A 98 -16.68 -1.35 -2.71
CA GLY A 98 -17.29 -0.25 -1.98
C GLY A 98 -18.75 -0.50 -1.58
N VAL A 99 -19.26 0.39 -0.73
CA VAL A 99 -20.68 0.44 -0.32
C VAL A 99 -21.47 1.16 -1.40
N THR A 100 -22.55 0.55 -1.87
CA THR A 100 -23.45 1.18 -2.85
C THR A 100 -24.68 1.74 -2.14
N PHE A 101 -24.90 3.04 -2.26
CA PHE A 101 -26.09 3.75 -1.77
C PHE A 101 -27.09 3.95 -2.90
N TYR A 102 -28.37 3.84 -2.59
CA TYR A 102 -29.47 3.90 -3.55
C TYR A 102 -30.49 4.97 -3.14
N ALA A 103 -30.98 5.70 -4.14
CA ALA A 103 -32.03 6.72 -3.98
C ALA A 103 -33.34 6.13 -3.46
N ASP A 104 -33.67 4.91 -3.92
CA ASP A 104 -34.95 4.28 -3.63
C ASP A 104 -34.77 3.01 -2.79
N ILE A 105 -35.88 2.53 -2.22
CA ILE A 105 -35.94 1.25 -1.53
C ILE A 105 -35.63 0.08 -2.47
N ASN A 106 -35.34 -1.10 -1.92
CA ASN A 106 -35.08 -2.34 -2.64
C ASN A 106 -33.94 -2.23 -3.67
N TYR A 107 -32.93 -1.41 -3.38
CA TYR A 107 -31.78 -1.16 -4.24
C TYR A 107 -32.17 -0.56 -5.61
N GLY A 108 -33.25 0.23 -5.63
CA GLY A 108 -33.77 0.91 -6.81
C GLY A 108 -33.18 2.31 -7.02
N GLY A 109 -33.53 2.92 -8.15
CA GLY A 109 -33.14 4.30 -8.45
C GLY A 109 -31.66 4.47 -8.79
N THR A 110 -31.19 5.72 -8.72
CA THR A 110 -29.78 6.06 -8.93
C THR A 110 -28.93 5.43 -7.83
N ALA A 111 -27.80 4.83 -8.23
CA ALA A 111 -26.89 4.14 -7.33
C ALA A 111 -25.48 4.75 -7.40
N ILE A 112 -24.88 5.03 -6.25
CA ILE A 112 -23.50 5.54 -6.15
C ILE A 112 -22.71 4.63 -5.22
N THR A 113 -21.51 4.23 -5.64
CA THR A 113 -20.61 3.39 -4.84
C THR A 113 -19.47 4.21 -4.28
N LEU A 114 -19.26 4.12 -2.97
CA LEU A 114 -18.15 4.76 -2.26
C LEU A 114 -17.22 3.70 -1.66
N GLY A 115 -15.91 3.98 -1.66
CA GLY A 115 -14.91 3.15 -0.98
C GLY A 115 -14.84 3.44 0.53
N VAL A 116 -13.83 2.87 1.20
CA VAL A 116 -13.49 3.21 2.58
C VAL A 116 -13.16 4.70 2.68
N GLY A 117 -13.63 5.35 3.73
CA GLY A 117 -13.34 6.76 3.98
C GLY A 117 -14.41 7.48 4.79
N ASN A 118 -14.13 8.74 5.09
CA ASN A 118 -15.05 9.65 5.78
C ASN A 118 -15.54 10.69 4.77
N TYR A 119 -16.85 10.82 4.60
CA TYR A 119 -17.46 11.69 3.62
C TYR A 119 -18.40 12.69 4.31
N THR A 120 -18.05 13.97 4.24
CA THR A 120 -18.93 15.09 4.60
C THR A 120 -19.99 15.31 3.51
N LEU A 121 -21.01 16.11 3.78
CA LEU A 121 -22.07 16.42 2.82
C LEU A 121 -21.51 16.99 1.52
N SER A 122 -20.53 17.89 1.60
CA SER A 122 -19.89 18.46 0.41
C SER A 122 -19.21 17.39 -0.45
N GLN A 123 -18.56 16.40 0.18
CA GLN A 123 -17.90 15.30 -0.51
C GLN A 123 -18.91 14.30 -1.10
N LEU A 124 -20.03 14.05 -0.41
CA LEU A 124 -21.15 13.25 -0.92
C LEU A 124 -21.78 13.89 -2.16
N ASN A 125 -22.08 15.19 -2.09
CA ASN A 125 -22.62 15.96 -3.21
C ASN A 125 -21.68 15.91 -4.44
N ALA A 126 -20.36 16.03 -4.22
CA ALA A 126 -19.37 15.93 -5.29
C ALA A 126 -19.30 14.53 -5.92
N LYS A 127 -19.76 13.49 -5.21
CA LYS A 127 -19.89 12.11 -5.70
C LYS A 127 -21.28 11.80 -6.27
N GLY A 128 -22.19 12.77 -6.27
CA GLY A 128 -23.54 12.62 -6.78
C GLY A 128 -24.53 12.00 -5.79
N ILE A 129 -24.22 12.05 -4.48
CA ILE A 129 -25.15 11.68 -3.40
C ILE A 129 -25.64 12.98 -2.73
N PRO A 130 -26.88 13.41 -3.00
CA PRO A 130 -27.49 14.57 -2.35
C PRO A 130 -27.67 14.40 -0.84
N ASN A 131 -27.89 15.52 -0.14
CA ASN A 131 -28.37 15.48 1.25
C ASN A 131 -29.72 14.76 1.32
N ASP A 132 -29.98 14.03 2.41
CA ASP A 132 -31.31 13.50 2.71
C ASP A 132 -31.90 12.68 1.56
N TRP A 133 -31.12 11.73 1.05
CA TRP A 133 -31.40 11.06 -0.23
C TRP A 133 -31.44 9.54 -0.19
N MET A 134 -30.85 8.94 0.84
CA MET A 134 -30.58 7.50 0.85
C MET A 134 -31.74 6.70 1.44
N SER A 135 -32.23 5.74 0.65
CA SER A 135 -33.35 4.86 1.02
C SER A 135 -32.95 3.39 1.19
N SER A 136 -31.86 2.95 0.55
CA SER A 136 -31.31 1.60 0.72
C SER A 136 -29.81 1.56 0.41
N LEU A 137 -29.11 0.51 0.87
CA LEU A 137 -27.66 0.36 0.67
C LEU A 137 -27.22 -1.10 0.59
N LYS A 138 -26.21 -1.36 -0.25
CA LYS A 138 -25.46 -2.62 -0.24
C LYS A 138 -24.12 -2.42 0.45
N VAL A 139 -23.88 -3.22 1.46
CA VAL A 139 -22.64 -3.22 2.26
C VAL A 139 -21.88 -4.50 1.93
N PRO A 140 -20.62 -4.41 1.44
CA PRO A 140 -19.78 -5.59 1.28
C PRO A 140 -19.64 -6.35 2.58
N ASP A 141 -19.47 -7.67 2.49
CA ASP A 141 -19.32 -8.51 3.68
C ASP A 141 -18.17 -8.01 4.53
N GLY A 142 -18.44 -7.89 5.83
CA GLY A 142 -17.49 -7.38 6.79
C GLY A 142 -17.28 -5.87 6.72
N TRP A 143 -17.99 -5.05 5.95
CA TRP A 143 -17.82 -3.59 6.04
C TRP A 143 -18.77 -2.98 7.07
N THR A 144 -18.40 -1.84 7.64
CA THR A 144 -19.26 -1.05 8.53
C THR A 144 -19.50 0.33 7.94
N VAL A 145 -20.76 0.74 7.94
CA VAL A 145 -21.20 2.05 7.45
C VAL A 145 -21.86 2.78 8.59
N GLU A 146 -21.27 3.87 9.03
CA GLU A 146 -21.87 4.78 10.01
C GLU A 146 -22.49 5.96 9.27
N VAL A 147 -23.82 6.01 9.22
CA VAL A 147 -24.62 7.08 8.62
C VAL A 147 -24.99 8.08 9.71
N TYR A 148 -24.81 9.37 9.43
CA TYR A 148 -25.06 10.46 10.37
C TYR A 148 -26.11 11.41 9.85
N GLN A 149 -27.02 11.81 10.74
CA GLN A 149 -28.13 12.73 10.44
C GLN A 149 -27.67 14.14 10.08
N ASN A 150 -26.58 14.61 10.68
CA ASN A 150 -26.03 15.93 10.39
C ASN A 150 -24.70 15.81 9.65
N ASP A 151 -24.32 16.88 8.95
CA ASP A 151 -23.00 16.99 8.35
C ASP A 151 -21.88 16.94 9.42
N ASN A 152 -20.66 16.64 8.99
CA ASN A 152 -19.47 16.51 9.83
C ASN A 152 -19.64 15.50 10.98
N PHE A 153 -20.34 14.39 10.69
CA PHE A 153 -20.52 13.24 11.59
C PHE A 153 -21.24 13.59 12.90
N GLY A 154 -22.15 14.56 12.86
CA GLY A 154 -22.97 14.98 14.00
C GLY A 154 -24.37 14.36 13.99
N GLY A 155 -25.13 14.62 15.07
CA GLY A 155 -26.52 14.19 15.16
C GLY A 155 -26.69 12.69 15.45
N THR A 156 -27.87 12.16 15.11
CA THR A 156 -28.17 10.73 15.28
C THR A 156 -27.29 9.88 14.35
N LYS A 157 -26.76 8.78 14.87
CA LYS A 157 -25.93 7.83 14.13
C LYS A 157 -26.68 6.51 13.94
N TRP A 158 -26.67 6.00 12.72
CA TRP A 158 -27.13 4.65 12.38
C TRP A 158 -25.97 3.84 11.80
N THR A 159 -25.88 2.56 12.16
CA THR A 159 -24.78 1.69 11.77
C THR A 159 -25.29 0.50 10.97
N TYR A 160 -24.67 0.23 9.82
CA TYR A 160 -24.96 -0.91 8.95
C TYR A 160 -23.73 -1.78 8.79
N THR A 161 -23.86 -3.07 9.09
CA THR A 161 -22.82 -4.09 8.88
C THR A 161 -23.21 -5.12 7.81
N SER A 162 -24.36 -4.92 7.18
CA SER A 162 -24.90 -5.76 6.10
C SER A 162 -25.78 -4.92 5.20
N SER A 163 -26.03 -5.41 3.98
CA SER A 163 -26.94 -4.76 3.04
C SER A 163 -28.33 -4.60 3.64
N SER A 164 -28.98 -3.46 3.40
CA SER A 164 -30.38 -3.21 3.79
C SER A 164 -31.17 -2.72 2.59
N SER A 165 -32.22 -3.46 2.21
CA SER A 165 -33.15 -3.07 1.16
C SER A 165 -34.10 -1.95 1.60
N TRP A 166 -34.14 -1.63 2.90
CA TRP A 166 -34.90 -0.52 3.46
C TRP A 166 -34.27 -0.05 4.76
N VAL A 167 -33.83 1.20 4.83
CA VAL A 167 -33.14 1.74 6.00
C VAL A 167 -34.04 2.08 7.19
N GLY A 168 -35.37 2.03 7.01
CA GLY A 168 -36.33 2.36 8.04
C GLY A 168 -36.76 3.82 8.01
N THR A 169 -37.91 4.11 8.62
CA THR A 169 -38.54 5.44 8.60
C THR A 169 -37.68 6.53 9.21
N ASP A 170 -36.88 6.18 10.22
CA ASP A 170 -36.10 7.15 10.98
C ASP A 170 -34.80 7.56 10.26
N VAL A 171 -34.36 6.77 9.29
CA VAL A 171 -33.09 6.97 8.55
C VAL A 171 -33.33 7.40 7.11
N ASN A 172 -34.47 7.01 6.54
CA ASN A 172 -34.80 7.29 5.16
C ASN A 172 -34.73 8.80 4.89
N ASP A 173 -33.95 9.18 3.88
CA ASP A 173 -33.78 10.58 3.51
C ASP A 173 -33.31 11.45 4.69
N GLN A 174 -32.41 10.93 5.52
CA GLN A 174 -31.79 11.66 6.64
C GLN A 174 -30.26 11.64 6.62
N MET A 175 -29.62 11.07 5.59
CA MET A 175 -28.16 10.99 5.54
C MET A 175 -27.54 12.31 5.09
N SER A 176 -26.72 12.92 5.95
CA SER A 176 -25.90 14.10 5.63
C SER A 176 -24.40 13.83 5.62
N SER A 177 -23.91 12.83 6.34
CA SER A 177 -22.50 12.40 6.27
C SER A 177 -22.34 10.91 6.59
N VAL A 178 -21.22 10.30 6.15
CA VAL A 178 -21.01 8.86 6.33
C VAL A 178 -19.54 8.51 6.58
N LYS A 179 -19.30 7.52 7.45
CA LYS A 179 -18.01 6.84 7.57
C LYS A 179 -18.13 5.42 7.08
N ILE A 180 -17.29 5.03 6.15
CA ILE A 180 -17.23 3.68 5.58
C ILE A 180 -15.92 3.06 6.03
N LEU A 181 -16.03 1.98 6.78
CA LEU A 181 -14.91 1.23 7.31
C LEU A 181 -14.90 -0.15 6.66
N ASN A 182 -13.73 -0.57 6.16
CA ASN A 182 -13.50 -1.98 5.88
C ASN A 182 -13.19 -2.69 7.20
N THR A 183 -14.21 -3.33 7.76
CA THR A 183 -14.09 -4.24 8.91
C THR A 183 -13.97 -5.70 8.45
N ALA A 184 -13.79 -5.97 7.14
CA ALA A 184 -13.71 -7.31 6.61
C ALA A 184 -12.31 -7.81 6.97
N GLY A 185 -12.26 -8.69 7.96
CA GLY A 185 -11.02 -9.10 8.63
C GLY A 185 -10.85 -8.53 10.05
N SER A 186 -11.70 -7.61 10.51
CA SER A 186 -11.75 -7.23 11.92
C SER A 186 -12.65 -8.21 12.66
N GLY A 187 -12.07 -9.26 13.22
CA GLY A 187 -12.67 -9.80 14.43
C GLY A 187 -12.55 -8.79 15.59
N ASN A 188 -12.78 -9.25 16.81
CA ASN A 188 -12.79 -8.36 17.97
C ASN A 188 -11.41 -7.73 18.16
N LEU A 189 -11.36 -6.47 18.64
CA LEU A 189 -10.11 -5.87 19.09
C LEU A 189 -9.55 -6.73 20.24
N VAL A 190 -8.40 -7.38 20.02
CA VAL A 190 -7.80 -8.29 21.02
C VAL A 190 -6.63 -7.66 21.76
N TRP A 191 -5.98 -6.66 21.16
CA TRP A 191 -4.93 -5.89 21.81
C TRP A 191 -4.77 -4.53 21.11
N SER A 192 -4.43 -3.50 21.88
CA SER A 192 -3.98 -2.23 21.34
C SER A 192 -3.03 -1.51 22.28
N ASP A 193 -2.29 -0.57 21.72
CA ASP A 193 -1.66 0.52 22.44
C ASP A 193 -2.09 1.84 21.78
N GLU A 194 -2.81 2.65 22.54
CA GLU A 194 -3.34 3.95 22.11
C GLU A 194 -2.44 5.11 22.52
N PHE A 195 -1.29 4.82 23.16
CA PHE A 195 -0.27 5.81 23.55
C PHE A 195 -0.82 7.03 24.31
N ASN A 196 -1.85 6.83 25.14
CA ASN A 196 -2.50 7.86 25.97
C ASN A 196 -1.83 8.07 27.34
N GLY A 197 -0.80 7.27 27.65
CA GLY A 197 -0.03 7.40 28.89
C GLY A 197 0.96 8.56 28.87
N ASN A 198 1.79 8.64 29.91
CA ASN A 198 2.87 9.64 30.02
C ASN A 198 4.25 9.08 29.65
N SER A 199 4.32 7.78 29.33
CA SER A 199 5.53 7.05 28.96
C SER A 199 5.15 5.80 28.18
N LEU A 200 6.15 5.18 27.54
CA LEU A 200 5.96 3.89 26.89
C LEU A 200 5.56 2.83 27.92
N ASP A 201 4.54 2.03 27.63
CA ASP A 201 4.08 0.98 28.54
C ASP A 201 5.04 -0.23 28.49
N SER A 202 5.82 -0.40 29.55
CA SER A 202 6.77 -1.51 29.70
C SER A 202 6.11 -2.90 29.77
N SER A 203 4.80 -2.99 29.95
CA SER A 203 4.06 -4.25 29.85
C SER A 203 3.77 -4.67 28.40
N ASN A 204 3.94 -3.74 27.45
CA ASN A 204 3.77 -3.96 26.02
C ASN A 204 5.10 -3.91 25.26
N TRP A 205 6.05 -3.07 25.69
CA TRP A 205 7.26 -2.76 24.91
C TRP A 205 8.56 -2.93 25.69
N VAL A 206 9.58 -3.40 24.98
CA VAL A 206 11.00 -3.36 25.38
C VAL A 206 11.84 -2.63 24.34
N TYR A 207 12.99 -2.11 24.76
CA TYR A 207 13.93 -1.37 23.91
C TYR A 207 15.03 -2.28 23.36
N ASP A 208 15.38 -2.06 22.10
CA ASP A 208 16.67 -2.46 21.54
C ASP A 208 17.68 -1.32 21.75
N ILE A 209 18.84 -1.63 22.34
CA ILE A 209 19.86 -0.63 22.72
C ILE A 209 21.15 -0.85 21.93
N GLY A 210 21.72 0.25 21.43
CA GLY A 210 23.00 0.25 20.72
C GLY A 210 22.87 0.00 19.22
N THR A 211 23.91 -0.63 18.67
CA THR A 211 24.12 -0.81 17.22
C THR A 211 24.05 -2.27 16.77
N ASN A 212 23.83 -3.19 17.72
CA ASN A 212 24.02 -4.63 17.54
C ASN A 212 25.42 -5.02 17.00
N GLY A 213 26.43 -4.16 17.19
CA GLY A 213 27.83 -4.38 16.78
C GLY A 213 28.14 -4.13 15.30
N ASN A 214 27.15 -4.24 14.40
CA ASN A 214 27.34 -4.14 12.95
C ASN A 214 26.31 -3.24 12.24
N GLY A 215 25.64 -2.35 12.98
CA GLY A 215 24.58 -1.50 12.44
C GLY A 215 23.35 -2.33 12.06
N TRP A 216 22.93 -3.21 12.98
CA TRP A 216 21.71 -4.02 12.89
C TRP A 216 21.62 -4.95 11.66
N GLY A 217 22.77 -5.31 11.06
CA GLY A 217 22.83 -6.14 9.85
C GLY A 217 22.77 -5.34 8.54
N ASN A 218 22.47 -4.03 8.63
CA ASN A 218 22.23 -3.18 7.47
C ASN A 218 23.21 -2.01 7.36
N ASN A 219 24.31 -2.03 8.13
CA ASN A 219 25.28 -0.92 8.24
C ASN A 219 24.61 0.41 8.65
N GLU A 220 23.60 0.33 9.51
CA GLU A 220 22.91 1.49 10.08
C GLU A 220 23.87 2.35 10.94
N LEU A 221 23.62 3.66 11.01
CA LEU A 221 24.52 4.66 11.59
C LEU A 221 24.05 5.24 12.94
N GLN A 222 22.85 4.90 13.40
CA GLN A 222 22.34 5.32 14.70
C GLN A 222 22.75 4.37 15.83
N TYR A 223 22.86 4.93 17.03
CA TYR A 223 22.81 4.20 18.29
C TYR A 223 21.36 4.26 18.81
N TYR A 224 20.66 3.12 18.92
CA TYR A 224 19.33 3.11 19.53
C TYR A 224 19.41 3.27 21.05
N THR A 225 18.50 4.06 21.63
CA THR A 225 18.46 4.34 23.07
C THR A 225 17.03 4.28 23.62
N ASP A 226 16.90 4.18 24.94
CA ASP A 226 15.66 4.32 25.72
C ASP A 226 15.45 5.74 26.28
N ARG A 227 16.30 6.69 25.89
CA ARG A 227 16.28 8.04 26.47
C ARG A 227 15.07 8.81 25.97
N SER A 228 14.53 9.68 26.82
CA SER A 228 13.38 10.53 26.49
C SER A 228 13.62 11.47 25.31
N GLN A 229 14.87 11.70 24.88
CA GLN A 229 15.17 12.45 23.66
C GLN A 229 14.82 11.67 22.37
N ASN A 230 14.78 10.35 22.44
CA ASN A 230 14.60 9.47 21.28
C ASN A 230 13.25 8.74 21.28
N VAL A 231 12.63 8.54 22.45
CA VAL A 231 11.32 7.91 22.60
C VAL A 231 10.48 8.62 23.66
N GLN A 232 9.29 9.06 23.28
CA GLN A 232 8.33 9.72 24.16
C GLN A 232 6.92 9.20 23.91
N VAL A 233 6.07 9.28 24.93
CA VAL A 233 4.62 9.24 24.74
C VAL A 233 4.09 10.60 25.17
N THR A 234 3.52 11.34 24.22
CA THR A 234 3.01 12.71 24.44
C THR A 234 1.87 12.98 23.46
N ASP A 235 0.86 13.71 23.93
CA ASP A 235 -0.28 14.14 23.12
C ASP A 235 -0.98 12.99 22.39
N GLY A 236 -1.14 11.85 23.07
CA GLY A 236 -1.78 10.64 22.51
C GLY A 236 -0.95 9.94 21.42
N ASN A 237 0.37 10.17 21.38
CA ASN A 237 1.24 9.57 20.38
C ASN A 237 2.50 8.99 21.01
N LEU A 238 2.93 7.83 20.50
CA LEU A 238 4.33 7.45 20.54
C LEU A 238 5.11 8.32 19.55
N VAL A 239 6.19 8.94 20.01
CA VAL A 239 7.10 9.76 19.21
C VAL A 239 8.49 9.17 19.23
N ILE A 240 8.92 8.61 18.11
CA ILE A 240 10.31 8.16 17.88
C ILE A 240 11.07 9.27 17.17
N THR A 241 12.17 9.72 17.77
CA THR A 241 12.97 10.84 17.27
C THR A 241 14.40 10.40 16.95
N ALA A 242 14.77 10.53 15.68
CA ALA A 242 16.15 10.42 15.23
C ALA A 242 16.85 11.77 15.34
N ARG A 243 18.05 11.80 15.94
CA ARG A 243 18.82 13.03 16.21
C ARG A 243 20.23 12.89 15.69
N LYS A 244 20.80 13.99 15.21
CA LYS A 244 22.23 14.10 14.92
C LYS A 244 22.94 14.57 16.19
N GLU A 245 23.53 13.64 16.91
CA GLU A 245 24.29 13.89 18.13
C GLU A 245 25.31 12.77 18.37
N SER A 246 26.44 13.11 19.00
CA SER A 246 27.44 12.12 19.36
C SER A 246 27.00 11.33 20.60
N TYR A 247 26.84 10.02 20.46
CA TYR A 247 26.47 9.12 21.56
C TYR A 247 26.94 7.69 21.29
N GLY A 248 27.52 7.03 22.30
CA GLY A 248 27.93 5.62 22.17
C GLY A 248 28.89 5.33 21.01
N GLY A 249 29.72 6.30 20.61
CA GLY A 249 30.63 6.19 19.46
C GLY A 249 29.98 6.44 18.09
N MET A 250 28.68 6.70 18.04
CA MET A 250 27.94 7.01 16.82
C MET A 250 27.62 8.51 16.72
N SER A 251 27.31 8.97 15.50
CA SER A 251 26.95 10.37 15.20
C SER A 251 25.44 10.65 15.19
N TYR A 252 24.64 9.60 15.39
CA TYR A 252 23.18 9.67 15.39
C TYR A 252 22.61 8.82 16.51
N THR A 253 21.47 9.23 17.03
CA THR A 253 20.67 8.46 17.99
C THR A 253 19.25 8.31 17.48
N SER A 254 18.58 7.22 17.87
CA SER A 254 17.16 7.00 17.60
C SER A 254 16.57 6.02 18.62
N ALA A 255 15.38 5.48 18.36
CA ALA A 255 14.82 4.37 19.13
C ALA A 255 14.34 3.23 18.23
N ARG A 256 14.41 2.01 18.77
CA ARG A 256 13.84 0.78 18.25
C ARG A 256 13.16 0.07 19.42
N ILE A 257 11.86 -0.16 19.31
CA ILE A 257 11.06 -0.81 20.34
C ILE A 257 10.39 -2.06 19.76
N LYS A 258 10.15 -3.05 20.61
CA LYS A 258 9.52 -4.30 20.21
C LYS A 258 8.62 -4.87 21.29
N THR A 259 7.66 -5.70 20.91
CA THR A 259 6.78 -6.41 21.85
C THR A 259 7.28 -7.81 22.20
N LYS A 260 8.50 -8.19 21.79
CA LYS A 260 9.08 -9.52 22.00
C LYS A 260 8.96 -9.94 23.47
N ASP A 261 8.55 -11.18 23.70
CA ASP A 261 8.32 -11.80 25.01
C ASP A 261 7.18 -11.18 25.85
N LEU A 262 6.49 -10.14 25.34
CA LEU A 262 5.37 -9.44 26.01
C LEU A 262 4.04 -9.62 25.27
N ARG A 263 4.05 -9.43 23.95
CA ARG A 263 2.91 -9.59 23.03
C ARG A 263 3.38 -10.23 21.74
N GLN A 264 2.69 -11.30 21.34
CA GLN A 264 2.95 -12.01 20.09
C GLN A 264 1.63 -12.44 19.45
N PHE A 265 1.61 -12.45 18.13
CA PHE A 265 0.42 -12.67 17.35
C PHE A 265 0.67 -13.69 16.24
N THR A 266 -0.28 -14.60 16.05
CA THR A 266 -0.42 -15.42 14.85
C THR A 266 -1.74 -15.06 14.21
N TYR A 267 -1.71 -14.58 12.97
CA TYR A 267 -2.89 -14.09 12.26
C TYR A 267 -3.58 -12.89 12.92
N GLY A 268 -4.55 -12.34 12.17
CA GLY A 268 -5.37 -11.21 12.52
C GLY A 268 -5.13 -10.02 11.60
N LYS A 269 -5.94 -8.99 11.80
CA LYS A 269 -5.67 -7.67 11.23
C LYS A 269 -4.78 -6.90 12.18
N ILE A 270 -3.68 -6.36 11.68
CA ILE A 270 -2.73 -5.56 12.45
C ILE A 270 -2.61 -4.23 11.75
N GLU A 271 -2.90 -3.14 12.45
CA GLU A 271 -2.84 -1.79 11.88
C GLU A 271 -2.20 -0.80 12.84
N ALA A 272 -1.52 0.19 12.28
CA ALA A 272 -1.04 1.34 13.03
C ALA A 272 -1.31 2.62 12.24
N ARG A 273 -1.72 3.67 12.95
CA ARG A 273 -1.90 5.00 12.36
C ARG A 273 -0.65 5.82 12.61
N ILE A 274 0.09 6.09 11.53
CA ILE A 274 1.46 6.60 11.61
C ILE A 274 1.58 7.85 10.74
N LYS A 275 2.29 8.86 11.24
CA LYS A 275 2.83 9.97 10.47
C LYS A 275 4.35 9.87 10.44
N LEU A 276 4.90 9.74 9.23
CA LEU A 276 6.34 9.58 9.01
C LEU A 276 7.05 10.95 8.94
N PRO A 277 8.40 10.97 9.04
CA PRO A 277 9.17 12.16 8.68
C PRO A 277 8.83 12.59 7.25
N SER A 278 8.18 13.75 7.10
CA SER A 278 7.80 14.30 5.80
C SER A 278 8.92 15.12 5.18
N GLY A 279 8.91 15.23 3.85
CA GLY A 279 9.88 16.02 3.09
C GLY A 279 10.96 15.18 2.43
N GLU A 280 11.80 15.86 1.67
CA GLU A 280 12.90 15.27 0.90
C GLU A 280 14.10 14.99 1.83
N THR A 281 14.14 13.83 2.50
CA THR A 281 15.17 13.52 3.51
C THR A 281 15.96 12.26 3.20
N GLN A 282 17.21 12.42 2.75
CA GLN A 282 18.13 11.29 2.51
C GLN A 282 18.47 10.56 3.81
N GLY A 283 18.58 9.23 3.77
CA GLY A 283 19.20 8.44 4.83
C GLY A 283 18.32 8.23 6.06
N ILE A 284 17.03 8.54 6.00
CA ILE A 284 16.06 8.29 7.08
C ILE A 284 15.17 7.11 6.67
N TRP A 285 15.01 6.14 7.58
CA TRP A 285 14.34 4.88 7.30
C TRP A 285 13.41 4.49 8.47
N PRO A 286 12.17 4.99 8.49
CA PRO A 286 11.13 4.50 9.39
C PRO A 286 10.64 3.10 8.98
N ALA A 287 10.32 2.27 9.98
CA ALA A 287 9.71 0.98 9.76
C ALA A 287 8.66 0.63 10.83
N PHE A 288 7.59 -0.02 10.37
CA PHE A 288 6.61 -0.76 11.17
C PHE A 288 6.56 -2.19 10.63
N TRP A 289 6.95 -3.16 11.46
CA TRP A 289 7.29 -4.49 10.98
C TRP A 289 7.19 -5.53 12.10
N MET A 290 7.40 -6.78 11.73
CA MET A 290 7.24 -7.93 12.62
C MET A 290 8.35 -8.97 12.39
N LEU A 291 8.75 -9.66 13.45
CA LEU A 291 9.67 -10.81 13.37
C LEU A 291 9.07 -12.03 14.06
N GLY A 292 9.41 -13.22 13.55
CA GLY A 292 9.03 -14.48 14.18
C GLY A 292 9.58 -14.59 15.60
N SER A 293 8.72 -14.98 16.54
CA SER A 293 9.06 -15.05 17.97
C SER A 293 10.11 -16.11 18.29
N ASN A 294 10.36 -17.02 17.35
CA ASN A 294 11.40 -18.05 17.43
C ASN A 294 12.79 -17.58 16.95
N ILE A 295 12.99 -16.28 16.63
CA ILE A 295 14.26 -15.74 16.12
C ILE A 295 15.50 -16.15 16.93
N ASP A 296 15.42 -16.20 18.26
CA ASP A 296 16.56 -16.59 19.11
C ASP A 296 16.97 -18.06 18.94
N SER A 297 16.06 -18.90 18.43
CA SER A 297 16.27 -20.34 18.24
C SER A 297 16.67 -20.72 16.81
N VAL A 298 16.18 -20.00 15.80
CA VAL A 298 16.40 -20.36 14.38
C VAL A 298 17.19 -19.31 13.60
N GLY A 299 17.37 -18.10 14.16
CA GLY A 299 17.98 -16.97 13.49
C GLY A 299 17.12 -16.40 12.35
N TRP A 300 17.60 -15.32 11.76
CA TRP A 300 17.05 -14.74 10.54
C TRP A 300 17.76 -15.35 9.31
N PRO A 301 17.06 -15.63 8.18
CA PRO A 301 15.65 -15.33 7.90
C PRO A 301 14.68 -16.46 8.30
N ASN A 302 15.16 -17.56 8.89
CA ASN A 302 14.36 -18.75 9.28
C ASN A 302 13.22 -18.47 10.28
N CYS A 303 13.23 -17.32 10.95
CA CYS A 303 12.13 -16.88 11.81
C CYS A 303 10.96 -16.27 11.03
N GLY A 304 11.20 -15.81 9.81
CA GLY A 304 10.29 -14.97 9.05
C GLY A 304 10.28 -13.52 9.53
N GLU A 305 9.96 -12.62 8.60
CA GLU A 305 9.83 -11.17 8.79
C GLU A 305 8.66 -10.65 7.93
N ILE A 306 7.85 -9.76 8.50
CA ILE A 306 6.73 -9.10 7.82
C ILE A 306 6.88 -7.59 7.99
N ASP A 307 7.26 -6.91 6.91
CA ASP A 307 7.38 -5.46 6.87
C ASP A 307 6.03 -4.87 6.46
N ILE A 308 5.31 -4.31 7.43
CA ILE A 308 3.97 -3.73 7.21
C ILE A 308 4.11 -2.39 6.49
N MET A 309 5.11 -1.60 6.86
CA MET A 309 5.45 -0.35 6.21
C MET A 309 6.92 -0.03 6.40
N GLU A 310 7.60 0.24 5.30
CA GLU A 310 8.90 0.89 5.27
C GLU A 310 8.89 2.05 4.28
N ARG A 311 9.76 3.02 4.50
CA ARG A 311 10.05 4.08 3.55
C ARG A 311 11.51 4.45 3.63
N VAL A 312 12.11 4.76 2.49
CA VAL A 312 13.45 5.36 2.44
C VAL A 312 13.43 6.65 1.64
N ASN A 313 14.30 7.58 2.04
CA ASN A 313 14.65 8.74 1.22
C ASN A 313 13.43 9.55 0.72
N PHE A 314 13.36 9.74 -0.59
CA PHE A 314 12.38 10.55 -1.32
C PHE A 314 11.23 9.71 -1.86
N ASP A 315 11.12 8.45 -1.45
CA ASP A 315 10.03 7.59 -1.90
C ASP A 315 8.69 8.26 -1.57
N THR A 316 7.84 8.31 -2.59
CA THR A 316 6.47 8.85 -2.50
C THR A 316 5.45 7.76 -2.20
N PHE A 317 5.92 6.56 -1.88
CA PHE A 317 5.15 5.36 -1.59
C PHE A 317 5.74 4.66 -0.36
N ALA A 318 4.95 3.76 0.24
CA ALA A 318 5.42 2.82 1.24
C ALA A 318 5.81 1.50 0.58
N ASN A 319 6.83 0.85 1.12
CA ASN A 319 7.24 -0.50 0.74
C ASN A 319 6.65 -1.49 1.76
N ALA A 320 6.20 -2.65 1.26
CA ALA A 320 5.88 -3.81 2.07
C ALA A 320 6.61 -5.02 1.55
N THR A 321 7.18 -5.79 2.46
CA THR A 321 8.02 -6.93 2.13
C THR A 321 7.79 -8.05 3.13
N VAL A 322 8.01 -9.28 2.70
CA VAL A 322 8.24 -10.41 3.59
C VAL A 322 9.61 -11.00 3.29
N HIS A 323 10.29 -11.48 4.34
CA HIS A 323 11.56 -12.20 4.24
C HIS A 323 11.45 -13.55 4.96
N TRP A 324 11.98 -14.61 4.34
CA TRP A 324 11.94 -15.96 4.89
C TRP A 324 13.08 -16.83 4.33
N ASP A 325 13.18 -18.09 4.77
CA ASP A 325 14.13 -19.04 4.21
C ASP A 325 13.50 -19.92 3.11
N SER A 326 14.10 -19.90 1.93
CA SER A 326 13.82 -20.84 0.86
C SER A 326 15.14 -21.35 0.31
N TYR A 327 15.80 -22.20 1.10
CA TYR A 327 17.18 -22.67 0.83
C TYR A 327 18.19 -21.50 0.80
N GLY A 328 18.01 -20.54 1.71
CA GLY A 328 18.64 -19.23 1.70
C GLY A 328 17.61 -18.10 1.78
N HIS A 329 18.09 -16.86 1.89
CA HIS A 329 17.22 -15.69 1.99
C HIS A 329 16.34 -15.52 0.75
N ALA A 330 15.04 -15.50 0.98
CA ALA A 330 14.02 -15.14 0.00
C ALA A 330 13.27 -13.89 0.46
N SER A 331 12.75 -13.15 -0.52
CA SER A 331 11.88 -12.01 -0.25
C SER A 331 10.83 -11.81 -1.34
N TYR A 332 9.71 -11.21 -0.94
CA TYR A 332 8.64 -10.81 -1.84
C TYR A 332 8.01 -9.54 -1.30
N GLY A 333 7.85 -8.54 -2.16
CA GLY A 333 7.35 -7.24 -1.77
C GLY A 333 6.78 -6.45 -2.92
N ASN A 334 6.07 -5.38 -2.58
CA ASN A 334 5.55 -4.42 -3.52
C ASN A 334 5.50 -3.03 -2.88
N MET A 335 5.32 -2.01 -3.72
CA MET A 335 5.14 -0.62 -3.30
C MET A 335 3.68 -0.20 -3.38
N SER A 336 3.27 0.69 -2.48
CA SER A 336 1.96 1.32 -2.55
C SER A 336 1.87 2.32 -3.73
N GLY A 337 0.67 2.88 -3.91
CA GLY A 337 0.53 4.13 -4.67
C GLY A 337 1.15 5.33 -3.94
N TYR A 338 0.96 6.51 -4.52
CA TYR A 338 1.40 7.78 -3.92
C TYR A 338 0.77 8.01 -2.53
N ILE A 339 1.58 8.46 -1.57
CA ILE A 339 1.20 8.81 -0.20
C ILE A 339 1.70 10.23 0.12
N ASP A 340 0.85 11.04 0.75
CA ASP A 340 1.24 12.33 1.31
C ASP A 340 1.73 12.17 2.76
N PHE A 341 3.03 11.92 2.93
CA PHE A 341 3.64 11.74 4.25
C PHE A 341 3.58 12.97 5.17
N SER A 342 3.03 14.12 4.75
CA SER A 342 2.72 15.22 5.66
C SER A 342 1.56 14.90 6.62
N GLN A 343 0.74 13.91 6.25
CA GLN A 343 -0.43 13.45 7.00
C GLN A 343 -0.16 12.14 7.75
N TYR A 344 -1.10 11.77 8.62
CA TYR A 344 -1.18 10.42 9.17
C TYR A 344 -1.87 9.51 8.16
N HIS A 345 -1.38 8.28 8.08
CA HIS A 345 -1.96 7.20 7.28
C HIS A 345 -2.10 5.93 8.13
N VAL A 346 -3.04 5.07 7.76
CA VAL A 346 -3.20 3.75 8.38
C VAL A 346 -2.47 2.71 7.54
N TYR A 347 -1.42 2.14 8.11
CA TYR A 347 -0.68 1.03 7.52
C TYR A 347 -1.11 -0.26 8.18
N SER A 348 -1.49 -1.26 7.39
CA SER A 348 -2.05 -2.48 7.95
C SER A 348 -1.77 -3.72 7.13
N ILE A 349 -1.84 -4.86 7.81
CA ILE A 349 -1.96 -6.18 7.19
C ILE A 349 -3.25 -6.87 7.63
N GLU A 350 -3.77 -7.70 6.73
CA GLU A 350 -4.66 -8.81 7.07
C GLU A 350 -3.86 -10.10 6.85
N TRP A 351 -3.65 -10.84 7.93
CA TRP A 351 -2.86 -12.07 7.94
C TRP A 351 -3.72 -13.23 8.42
N ASP A 352 -3.90 -14.24 7.57
CA ASP A 352 -4.60 -15.47 7.88
C ASP A 352 -3.73 -16.69 7.50
N SER A 353 -4.23 -17.92 7.67
CA SER A 353 -3.45 -19.13 7.36
C SER A 353 -3.14 -19.31 5.86
N GLU A 354 -3.84 -18.57 4.99
CA GLU A 354 -3.71 -18.67 3.54
C GLU A 354 -2.94 -17.50 2.93
N TYR A 355 -3.12 -16.28 3.43
CA TYR A 355 -2.55 -15.07 2.85
C TYR A 355 -2.06 -14.06 3.89
N ILE A 356 -1.11 -13.23 3.45
CA ILE A 356 -0.85 -11.92 4.04
C ILE A 356 -1.18 -10.87 2.98
N ARG A 357 -1.92 -9.83 3.37
CA ARG A 357 -2.38 -8.73 2.49
C ARG A 357 -2.02 -7.40 3.12
N TRP A 358 -1.46 -6.47 2.35
CA TRP A 358 -1.06 -5.15 2.85
C TRP A 358 -1.94 -4.05 2.30
N PHE A 359 -2.19 -3.07 3.15
CA PHE A 359 -3.04 -1.93 2.86
C PHE A 359 -2.43 -0.63 3.38
N VAL A 360 -2.64 0.44 2.62
CA VAL A 360 -2.53 1.83 3.11
C VAL A 360 -3.90 2.46 3.00
N ASP A 361 -4.40 3.01 4.11
CA ASP A 361 -5.74 3.62 4.22
C ASP A 361 -6.87 2.70 3.72
N GLY A 362 -6.73 1.39 3.95
CA GLY A 362 -7.68 0.37 3.51
C GLY A 362 -7.60 0.00 2.03
N ILE A 363 -6.66 0.56 1.26
CA ILE A 363 -6.43 0.20 -0.14
C ILE A 363 -5.35 -0.89 -0.22
N LYS A 364 -5.71 -2.08 -0.69
CA LYS A 364 -4.78 -3.20 -0.87
C LYS A 364 -3.77 -2.90 -1.98
N TYR A 365 -2.49 -3.16 -1.74
CA TYR A 365 -1.44 -3.00 -2.76
C TYR A 365 -0.45 -4.17 -2.86
N ASN A 366 -0.44 -5.06 -1.86
CA ASN A 366 0.37 -6.27 -1.90
C ASN A 366 -0.40 -7.47 -1.32
N GLU A 367 -0.05 -8.67 -1.76
CA GLU A 367 -0.58 -9.93 -1.26
C GLU A 367 0.39 -11.08 -1.56
N ILE A 368 0.56 -11.99 -0.60
CA ILE A 368 1.31 -13.24 -0.80
C ILE A 368 0.49 -14.43 -0.31
N LEU A 369 0.49 -15.51 -1.10
CA LEU A 369 -0.09 -16.80 -0.73
C LEU A 369 0.91 -17.58 0.15
N ILE A 370 0.49 -17.92 1.37
CA ILE A 370 1.27 -18.70 2.34
C ILE A 370 0.59 -20.03 2.73
N LYS A 371 -0.55 -20.33 2.12
CA LYS A 371 -1.34 -21.54 2.38
C LYS A 371 -0.47 -22.80 2.30
N ASN A 372 -0.50 -23.59 3.36
CA ASN A 372 0.25 -24.85 3.48
C ASN A 372 1.76 -24.70 3.19
N GLY A 373 2.35 -23.54 3.45
CA GLY A 373 3.79 -23.28 3.20
C GLY A 373 4.14 -23.21 1.72
N THR A 374 3.20 -22.84 0.84
CA THR A 374 3.47 -22.66 -0.59
C THR A 374 4.63 -21.68 -0.79
N GLY A 375 5.67 -22.09 -1.53
CA GLY A 375 6.88 -21.27 -1.70
C GLY A 375 7.82 -21.25 -0.50
N ASN A 376 7.76 -22.28 0.36
CA ASN A 376 8.53 -22.38 1.61
C ASN A 376 8.16 -21.31 2.63
N THR A 377 6.87 -21.05 2.83
CA THR A 377 6.37 -19.93 3.64
C THR A 377 5.89 -20.35 5.04
N GLU A 378 6.36 -21.49 5.56
CA GLU A 378 5.93 -22.05 6.84
C GLU A 378 6.23 -21.17 8.06
N GLU A 379 7.17 -20.23 7.96
CA GLU A 379 7.49 -19.27 9.01
C GLU A 379 6.27 -18.41 9.33
N PHE A 380 5.51 -17.98 8.32
CA PHE A 380 4.32 -17.13 8.46
C PHE A 380 3.10 -17.86 9.03
N GLN A 381 3.26 -19.10 9.48
CA GLN A 381 2.24 -19.85 10.23
C GLN A 381 2.51 -19.83 11.75
N LYS A 382 3.57 -19.14 12.20
CA LYS A 382 4.06 -19.09 13.59
C LYS A 382 3.74 -17.74 14.26
N PRO A 383 3.93 -17.58 15.58
CA PRO A 383 3.75 -16.29 16.26
C PRO A 383 4.84 -15.27 15.94
N PHE A 384 4.45 -14.01 15.72
CA PHE A 384 5.33 -12.86 15.47
C PHE A 384 5.13 -11.77 16.53
N PHE A 385 6.17 -11.00 16.82
CA PHE A 385 6.08 -9.79 17.66
C PHE A 385 6.26 -8.53 16.80
N LEU A 386 5.75 -7.40 17.28
CA LEU A 386 5.77 -6.11 16.58
C LEU A 386 7.05 -5.33 16.87
N LEU A 387 7.48 -4.51 15.90
CA LEU A 387 8.58 -3.57 16.02
C LEU A 387 8.22 -2.21 15.42
N PHE A 388 8.72 -1.15 16.07
CA PHE A 388 8.79 0.19 15.49
C PHE A 388 10.23 0.70 15.62
N ASN A 389 10.76 1.31 14.56
CA ASN A 389 12.02 2.05 14.62
C ASN A 389 12.09 3.16 13.58
N LEU A 390 13.07 4.04 13.80
CA LEU A 390 13.47 5.07 12.84
C LEU A 390 14.99 4.99 12.65
N ALA A 391 15.43 4.21 11.68
CA ALA A 391 16.85 4.06 11.36
C ALA A 391 17.41 5.31 10.67
N VAL A 392 18.74 5.48 10.78
CA VAL A 392 19.52 6.53 10.13
C VAL A 392 20.68 5.89 9.41
N GLY A 393 20.75 6.07 8.09
CA GLY A 393 21.75 5.39 7.27
C GLY A 393 21.41 3.92 7.04
N GLY A 394 22.27 3.26 6.27
CA GLY A 394 22.17 1.84 5.95
C GLY A 394 22.42 1.56 4.47
N ASN A 395 22.52 0.28 4.13
CA ASN A 395 22.78 -0.18 2.76
C ASN A 395 21.73 0.33 1.77
N TRP A 396 20.46 0.33 2.17
CA TRP A 396 19.34 0.73 1.31
C TRP A 396 19.09 2.25 1.28
N PRO A 397 18.89 2.94 2.42
CA PRO A 397 18.67 4.39 2.39
C PRO A 397 19.95 5.17 2.06
N GLY A 398 21.14 4.58 2.12
CA GLY A 398 22.40 5.30 2.02
C GLY A 398 22.64 6.24 3.21
N SER A 399 23.78 6.93 3.25
CA SER A 399 24.10 7.83 4.37
C SER A 399 23.32 9.15 4.31
N PRO A 400 23.00 9.76 5.47
CA PRO A 400 22.55 11.15 5.53
C PRO A 400 23.51 12.11 4.80
N ASN A 401 22.95 13.13 4.16
CA ASN A 401 23.70 14.16 3.43
C ASN A 401 23.12 15.57 3.69
N GLY A 402 23.48 16.55 2.87
CA GLY A 402 23.00 17.94 3.01
C GLY A 402 21.48 18.12 2.88
N ALA A 403 20.76 17.15 2.32
CA ALA A 403 19.30 17.16 2.25
C ALA A 403 18.62 16.57 3.51
N THR A 404 19.36 15.88 4.37
CA THR A 404 18.78 15.24 5.56
C THR A 404 18.43 16.28 6.63
N THR A 405 17.16 16.29 7.04
CA THR A 405 16.68 17.18 8.11
C THR A 405 16.67 16.45 9.46
N PHE A 406 17.27 17.06 10.48
CA PHE A 406 17.23 16.59 11.86
C PHE A 406 16.67 17.66 12.81
N PRO A 407 15.96 17.27 13.89
CA PRO A 407 15.55 15.90 14.20
C PRO A 407 14.46 15.39 13.24
N ALA A 408 14.53 14.11 12.88
CA ALA A 408 13.47 13.43 12.14
C ALA A 408 12.57 12.70 13.14
N LYS A 409 11.25 12.72 12.90
CA LYS A 409 10.26 12.18 13.85
C LYS A 409 9.24 11.30 13.16
N MET A 410 8.99 10.14 13.76
CA MET A 410 7.88 9.24 13.46
C MET A 410 6.89 9.33 14.61
N TYR A 411 5.62 9.59 14.29
CA TYR A 411 4.51 9.66 15.23
C TYR A 411 3.59 8.47 15.00
N VAL A 412 3.26 7.74 16.06
CA VAL A 412 2.31 6.64 16.04
C VAL A 412 1.17 6.99 16.99
N ASP A 413 -0.02 7.17 16.44
CA ASP A 413 -1.25 7.50 17.17
C ASP A 413 -1.79 6.27 17.90
N TYR A 414 -1.81 5.13 17.22
CA TYR A 414 -2.13 3.85 17.83
C TYR A 414 -1.53 2.68 17.05
N VAL A 415 -1.47 1.53 17.72
CA VAL A 415 -1.38 0.21 17.08
C VAL A 415 -2.48 -0.69 17.61
N ARG A 416 -3.17 -1.41 16.72
CA ARG A 416 -4.33 -2.25 17.04
C ARG A 416 -4.23 -3.60 16.35
N VAL A 417 -4.67 -4.63 17.05
CA VAL A 417 -4.73 -6.01 16.58
C VAL A 417 -6.14 -6.57 16.77
N TYR A 418 -6.69 -7.13 15.70
CA TYR A 418 -8.06 -7.68 15.65
C TYR A 418 -8.04 -9.16 15.27
N ARG A 419 -8.96 -9.95 15.84
CA ARG A 419 -9.11 -11.39 15.54
C ARG A 419 -10.50 -11.95 15.69
#